data_AF-A0A7V3ADL4-F1
#
_entry.id   AF-A0A7V3ADL4-F1
#
_cell.length_a   1.000
_cell.length_b   1.000
_cell.length_c   1.000
_cell.angle_alpha   90.00
_cell.angle_beta   90.00
_cell.angle_gamma   90.00
#
_symmetry.space_group_name_H-M   'P 1'
#
loop_
_entity.id
_entity.type
_entity.pdbx_description
1 polymer ?
#
loop_
_entity_poly.entity_id
_entity_poly.type
_entity_poly.pdbx_seq_one_letter_code
_entity_poly.pdbx_strand_id
1 'polypeptide(L)'
;MSQQPSYDIQWQEKYADLIVPAAKAVGHIRPGNRVFIGTGCAQPTELVRALTARKDELTDIEIVHMLTFGEAPYAFKELAENFQINSFFIAENVRGIIQEGMGDYTPIMLSDIPA
;
A
#
# COMPACT_ATOMS: atom_id res chain seq x y z
N MET A 1 13.37 -1.85 37.39
CA MET A 1 13.49 -3.25 36.98
C MET A 1 12.95 -3.34 35.56
N SER A 2 13.81 -3.50 34.56
CA SER A 2 13.39 -3.69 33.16
C SER A 2 12.76 -5.07 33.03
N GLN A 3 11.49 -5.14 32.64
CA GLN A 3 10.91 -6.41 32.21
C GLN A 3 11.64 -6.84 30.94
N GLN A 4 12.23 -8.03 30.96
CA GLN A 4 12.76 -8.62 29.74
C GLN A 4 11.57 -8.94 28.81
N PRO A 5 11.63 -8.55 27.52
CA PRO A 5 10.58 -8.91 26.59
C PRO A 5 10.49 -10.44 26.50
N SER A 6 9.32 -10.99 26.86
CA SER A 6 8.99 -12.39 26.64
C SER A 6 8.55 -12.55 25.20
N TYR A 7 9.26 -13.35 24.41
CA TYR A 7 8.89 -13.69 23.05
C TYR A 7 8.30 -15.09 22.98
N ASP A 8 7.40 -15.29 22.03
CA ASP A 8 6.80 -16.59 21.75
C ASP A 8 7.85 -17.53 21.18
N ILE A 9 8.17 -18.62 21.88
CA ILE A 9 9.17 -19.60 21.42
C ILE A 9 8.70 -20.38 20.19
N GLN A 10 7.40 -20.42 19.90
CA GLN A 10 6.82 -21.09 18.73
C GLN A 10 6.57 -20.13 17.56
N TRP A 11 7.18 -18.94 17.56
CA TRP A 11 6.97 -17.94 16.51
C TRP A 11 7.28 -18.47 15.11
N GLN A 12 8.23 -19.39 14.98
CA GLN A 12 8.64 -19.97 13.68
C GLN A 12 7.52 -20.81 13.07
N GLU A 13 6.86 -21.64 13.89
CA GLU A 13 5.73 -22.47 13.47
C GLU A 13 4.57 -21.58 13.02
N LYS A 14 4.24 -20.56 13.83
CA LYS A 14 3.18 -19.60 13.50
C LYS A 14 3.49 -18.76 12.26
N TYR A 15 4.75 -18.35 12.09
CA TYR A 15 5.17 -17.54 10.95
C TYR A 15 5.17 -18.35 9.66
N ALA A 16 5.49 -19.65 9.72
CA ALA A 16 5.44 -20.54 8.55
C ALA A 16 4.05 -20.55 7.89
N ASP A 17 2.98 -20.51 8.69
CA ASP A 17 1.60 -20.44 8.20
C ASP A 17 1.26 -19.11 7.50
N LEU A 18 2.02 -18.04 7.77
CA LEU A 18 1.86 -16.72 7.15
C LEU A 18 2.63 -16.57 5.84
N ILE A 19 3.56 -17.49 5.53
CA ILE A 19 4.33 -17.45 4.28
C ILE A 19 3.44 -17.96 3.14
N VAL A 20 2.94 -17.03 2.34
CA VAL A 20 2.05 -17.31 1.21
C VAL A 20 2.47 -16.54 -0.05
N PRO A 21 2.08 -17.01 -1.26
CA PRO A 21 2.30 -16.25 -2.49
C PRO A 21 1.61 -14.88 -2.45
N ALA A 22 2.19 -13.89 -3.13
CA ALA A 22 1.69 -12.52 -3.18
C ALA A 22 0.21 -12.43 -3.58
N ALA A 23 -0.21 -13.19 -4.61
CA ALA A 23 -1.60 -13.23 -5.06
C ALA A 23 -2.58 -13.69 -3.96
N LYS A 24 -2.17 -14.66 -3.12
CA LYS A 24 -2.96 -15.11 -1.98
C LYS A 24 -3.00 -14.06 -0.88
N ALA A 25 -1.87 -13.41 -0.59
CA ALA A 25 -1.79 -12.34 0.41
C ALA A 25 -2.71 -11.16 0.07
N VAL A 26 -2.65 -10.66 -1.16
CA VAL A 26 -3.52 -9.55 -1.59
C VAL A 26 -4.98 -9.99 -1.80
N GLY A 27 -5.25 -11.29 -1.91
CA GLY A 27 -6.60 -11.86 -2.07
C GLY A 27 -7.57 -11.53 -0.92
N HIS A 28 -7.03 -11.12 0.22
CA HIS A 28 -7.83 -10.66 1.37
C HIS A 28 -8.42 -9.24 1.19
N ILE A 29 -7.87 -8.44 0.26
CA ILE A 29 -8.35 -7.09 -0.05
C ILE A 29 -9.65 -7.18 -0.85
N ARG A 30 -10.65 -6.41 -0.44
CA ARG A 30 -12.00 -6.36 -1.02
C ARG A 30 -12.31 -4.97 -1.58
N PRO A 31 -13.27 -4.84 -2.52
CA PRO A 31 -13.76 -3.54 -2.97
C PRO A 31 -14.13 -2.60 -1.81
N GLY A 32 -13.87 -1.29 -1.96
CA GLY A 32 -14.11 -0.29 -0.92
C GLY A 32 -13.07 -0.27 0.21
N ASN A 33 -12.00 -1.07 0.14
CA ASN A 33 -10.96 -1.07 1.16
C ASN A 33 -9.97 0.09 0.98
N ARG A 34 -9.51 0.61 2.11
CA ARG A 34 -8.41 1.57 2.19
C ARG A 34 -7.11 0.83 2.49
N VAL A 35 -6.11 0.98 1.63
CA VAL A 35 -4.83 0.26 1.70
C VAL A 35 -3.70 1.27 1.84
N PHE A 36 -2.93 1.15 2.92
CA PHE A 36 -1.71 1.93 3.09
C PHE A 36 -0.53 1.18 2.47
N ILE A 37 0.23 1.86 1.60
CA ILE A 37 1.44 1.32 0.97
C ILE A 37 2.68 1.84 1.70
N GLY A 38 3.61 0.93 2.01
CA GLY A 38 4.87 1.25 2.66
C GLY A 38 5.64 2.36 1.95
N THR A 39 6.30 3.21 2.74
CA THR A 39 6.86 4.48 2.26
C THR A 39 8.33 4.36 1.86
N GLY A 40 8.78 5.25 0.98
CA GLY A 40 10.13 5.28 0.44
C GLY A 40 10.50 3.95 -0.20
N CYS A 41 11.62 3.37 0.24
CA CYS A 41 12.13 2.08 -0.25
C CYS A 41 11.39 0.87 0.36
N ALA A 42 10.46 1.09 1.30
CA ALA A 42 9.66 0.03 1.89
C ALA A 42 8.38 -0.29 1.09
N GLN A 43 8.19 0.32 -0.08
CA GLN A 43 7.11 -0.05 -0.99
C GLN A 43 7.24 -1.54 -1.37
N PRO A 44 6.26 -2.40 -1.03
CA PRO A 44 6.34 -3.82 -1.33
C PRO A 44 5.97 -4.06 -2.80
N THR A 45 6.96 -3.92 -3.69
CA THR A 45 6.77 -3.95 -5.15
C THR A 45 6.03 -5.19 -5.66
N GLU A 46 6.32 -6.37 -5.12
CA GLU A 46 5.65 -7.61 -5.52
C GLU A 46 4.17 -7.65 -5.09
N LEU A 47 3.85 -7.16 -3.89
CA LEU A 47 2.46 -7.07 -3.43
C LEU A 47 1.69 -6.01 -4.22
N VAL A 48 2.32 -4.89 -4.55
CA VAL A 48 1.73 -3.85 -5.39
C VAL A 48 1.38 -4.37 -6.78
N ARG A 49 2.28 -5.14 -7.41
CA ARG A 49 2.01 -5.80 -8.69
C ARG A 49 0.88 -6.81 -8.59
N ALA A 50 0.90 -7.67 -7.57
CA ALA A 50 -0.17 -8.64 -7.35
C ALA A 50 -1.53 -7.97 -7.09
N LEU A 51 -1.57 -6.86 -6.35
CA LEU A 51 -2.79 -6.10 -6.08
C LEU A 51 -3.38 -5.50 -7.37
N THR A 52 -2.55 -4.83 -8.16
CA THR A 52 -2.97 -4.16 -9.39
C THR A 52 -3.35 -5.14 -10.51
N ALA A 53 -2.77 -6.35 -10.50
CA ALA A 53 -3.21 -7.45 -11.36
C ALA A 53 -4.65 -7.90 -11.10
N ARG A 54 -5.21 -7.61 -9.91
CA ARG A 54 -6.61 -7.91 -9.54
C ARG A 54 -7.59 -6.81 -9.94
N LYS A 55 -7.22 -5.89 -10.83
CA LYS A 55 -8.06 -4.77 -11.28
C LYS A 55 -9.47 -5.20 -11.71
N ASP A 56 -9.63 -6.35 -12.35
CA ASP A 56 -10.93 -6.80 -12.86
C ASP A 56 -11.89 -7.27 -11.75
N GLU A 57 -11.38 -7.46 -10.52
CA GLU A 57 -12.14 -7.87 -9.33
C GLU A 57 -12.35 -6.74 -8.33
N LEU A 58 -11.59 -5.65 -8.44
CA LEU A 58 -11.49 -4.60 -7.45
C LEU A 58 -12.00 -3.27 -8.00
N THR A 59 -12.78 -2.58 -7.18
CA THR A 59 -13.24 -1.21 -7.45
C THR A 59 -13.24 -0.44 -6.14
N ASP A 60 -13.12 0.88 -6.22
CA ASP A 60 -13.15 1.78 -5.07
C ASP A 60 -12.09 1.43 -4.01
N ILE A 61 -10.87 1.09 -4.46
CA ILE A 61 -9.74 0.87 -3.54
C ILE A 61 -9.04 2.20 -3.32
N GLU A 62 -9.09 2.73 -2.10
CA GLU A 62 -8.31 3.91 -1.74
C GLU A 62 -6.87 3.49 -1.41
N ILE A 63 -5.91 3.96 -2.21
CA ILE A 63 -4.48 3.80 -1.95
C ILE A 63 -3.98 5.03 -1.19
N VAL A 64 -3.62 4.82 0.07
CA VAL A 64 -2.97 5.84 0.90
C VAL A 64 -1.47 5.62 0.85
N HIS A 65 -0.70 6.64 0.48
CA HIS A 65 0.75 6.52 0.47
C HIS A 65 1.45 7.87 0.70
N MET A 66 2.75 7.81 0.94
CA MET A 66 3.63 8.98 1.05
C MET A 66 4.63 8.99 -0.12
N LEU A 67 5.86 9.47 0.11
CA LEU A 67 6.99 9.26 -0.80
C LEU A 67 7.05 7.77 -1.16
N THR A 68 7.10 7.45 -2.45
CA THR A 68 7.08 6.07 -2.93
C THR A 68 8.07 5.94 -4.08
N PHE A 69 8.94 4.92 -4.04
CA PHE A 69 9.98 4.72 -5.05
C PHE A 69 9.67 3.49 -5.92
N GLY A 70 10.06 3.58 -7.20
CA GLY A 70 9.82 2.52 -8.19
C GLY A 70 8.47 2.69 -8.90
N GLU A 71 8.00 1.61 -9.50
CA GLU A 71 6.71 1.60 -10.21
C GLU A 71 5.56 1.69 -9.21
N ALA A 72 4.58 2.54 -9.52
CA ALA A 72 3.31 2.63 -8.81
C ALA A 72 2.17 2.33 -9.80
N PRO A 73 1.93 1.06 -10.20
CA PRO A 73 0.95 0.74 -11.24
C PRO A 73 -0.47 1.16 -10.87
N TYR A 74 -0.78 1.23 -9.57
CA TYR A 74 -2.06 1.77 -9.06
C TYR A 74 -2.28 3.24 -9.43
N ALA A 75 -1.23 3.95 -9.87
CA ALA A 75 -1.29 5.33 -10.37
C ALA A 75 -1.31 5.44 -11.89
N PHE A 76 -1.36 4.30 -12.60
CA PHE A 76 -1.55 4.32 -14.05
C PHE A 76 -2.98 4.73 -14.38
N LYS A 77 -3.12 5.57 -15.39
CA LYS A 77 -4.39 6.16 -15.80
C LYS A 77 -5.45 5.12 -16.14
N GLU A 78 -5.04 3.99 -16.71
CA GLU A 78 -5.94 2.88 -17.06
C GLU A 78 -6.53 2.17 -15.85
N LEU A 79 -5.96 2.38 -14.65
CA LEU A 79 -6.43 1.79 -13.40
C LEU A 79 -7.10 2.80 -12.45
N ALA A 80 -7.30 4.04 -12.90
CA ALA A 80 -7.87 5.12 -12.09
C ALA A 80 -9.32 4.86 -11.66
N GLU A 81 -10.07 3.99 -12.37
CA GLU A 81 -11.41 3.56 -11.94
C GLU A 81 -11.37 2.52 -10.81
N ASN A 82 -10.27 1.79 -10.68
CA ASN A 82 -10.09 0.74 -9.67
C ASN A 82 -9.46 1.28 -8.40
N PHE A 83 -8.45 2.14 -8.54
CA PHE A 83 -7.62 2.65 -7.46
C PHE A 83 -7.70 4.17 -7.37
N GLN A 84 -8.27 4.68 -6.29
CA GLN A 84 -8.29 6.10 -5.94
C GLN A 84 -7.06 6.41 -5.10
N ILE A 85 -6.23 7.35 -5.55
CA ILE A 85 -5.00 7.70 -4.83
C ILE A 85 -5.28 8.81 -3.83
N ASN A 86 -4.80 8.64 -2.60
CA ASN A 86 -4.73 9.68 -1.60
C ASN A 86 -3.29 9.79 -1.08
N SER A 87 -2.58 10.82 -1.55
CA SER A 87 -1.16 11.00 -1.22
C SER A 87 -0.97 12.00 -0.08
N PHE A 88 -0.12 11.67 0.89
CA PHE A 88 0.40 12.65 1.87
C PHE A 88 1.68 13.34 1.38
N PHE A 89 2.35 12.79 0.37
CA PHE A 89 3.53 13.38 -0.26
C PHE A 89 3.62 12.96 -1.73
N ILE A 90 3.53 13.92 -2.64
CA ILE A 90 3.47 13.66 -4.07
C ILE A 90 4.88 13.41 -4.64
N ALA A 91 5.21 12.14 -4.81
CA ALA A 91 6.42 11.70 -5.51
C ALA A 91 6.29 11.86 -7.04
N GLU A 92 7.41 11.83 -7.77
CA GLU A 92 7.46 12.01 -9.23
C GLU A 92 6.57 11.00 -9.98
N ASN A 93 6.66 9.73 -9.61
CA ASN A 93 5.96 8.59 -10.22
C ASN A 93 4.43 8.61 -10.06
N VAL A 94 3.88 9.45 -9.18
CA VAL A 94 2.42 9.63 -9.01
C VAL A 94 1.96 11.07 -9.29
N ARG A 95 2.87 11.98 -9.63
CA ARG A 95 2.54 13.41 -9.76
C ARG A 95 1.56 13.67 -10.89
N GLY A 96 1.71 12.97 -12.01
CA GLY A 96 0.89 13.14 -13.20
C GLY A 96 -0.59 12.88 -12.93
N ILE A 97 -0.93 11.74 -12.33
CA ILE A 97 -2.33 11.37 -12.08
C ILE A 97 -3.05 12.36 -11.15
N ILE A 98 -2.34 12.90 -10.15
CA ILE A 98 -2.88 13.93 -9.26
C ILE A 98 -3.06 15.26 -10.00
N GLN A 99 -2.09 15.66 -10.84
CA GLN A 99 -2.20 16.87 -11.67
C GLN A 99 -3.35 16.80 -12.68
N GLU A 100 -3.67 15.61 -13.17
CA GLU A 100 -4.81 15.37 -14.06
C GLU A 100 -6.15 15.29 -13.32
N GLY A 101 -6.17 15.46 -11.98
CA GLY A 101 -7.38 15.44 -11.16
C GLY A 101 -7.94 14.05 -10.88
N MET A 102 -7.14 13.00 -11.11
CA MET A 102 -7.50 11.59 -10.89
C MET A 102 -6.93 11.02 -9.58
N GLY A 103 -6.48 11.89 -8.68
CA GLY A 103 -6.02 11.50 -7.35
C GLY A 103 -6.05 12.69 -6.39
N ASP A 104 -6.15 12.37 -5.11
CA ASP A 104 -6.23 13.31 -4.01
C ASP A 104 -4.85 13.54 -3.36
N TYR A 105 -4.71 14.74 -2.82
CA TYR A 105 -3.59 15.11 -1.97
C TYR A 105 -4.12 15.58 -0.62
N THR A 106 -3.76 14.87 0.44
CA THR A 106 -4.08 15.27 1.82
C THR A 106 -2.86 15.96 2.43
N PRO A 107 -2.86 17.30 2.56
CA PRO A 107 -1.76 18.03 3.16
C PRO A 107 -1.68 17.76 4.67
N ILE A 108 -0.53 17.29 5.14
CA ILE A 108 -0.26 17.00 6.56
C ILE A 108 1.22 17.23 6.89
N MET A 109 1.54 17.64 8.12
CA MET A 109 2.92 17.66 8.58
C MET A 109 3.41 16.23 8.77
N LEU A 110 4.64 15.91 8.34
CA LEU A 110 5.17 14.56 8.50
C LEU A 110 5.25 14.12 9.97
N SER A 111 5.44 15.06 10.91
CA SER A 111 5.45 14.79 12.35
C SER A 111 4.10 14.35 12.91
N ASP A 112 3.01 14.64 12.21
CA ASP A 112 1.65 14.27 12.64
C ASP A 112 1.24 12.88 12.13
N ILE A 113 2.08 12.25 11.28
CA ILE A 113 1.92 10.87 10.85
C ILE A 113 2.58 9.96 11.90
N PRO A 114 1.85 8.99 12.51
CA PRO A 114 2.41 8.10 13.51
C PRO A 114 3.65 7.33 13.02
N ALA A 115 4.60 7.11 13.94
CA ALA A 115 5.82 6.34 13.72
C ALA A 115 5.59 4.82 13.78
#